data_AF-A0A6V7JN91-F1
#
_entry.id   AF-A0A6V7JN91-F1
#
_cell.length_a   1.000
_cell.length_b   1.000
_cell.length_c   1.000
_cell.angle_alpha   90.00
_cell.angle_beta   90.00
_cell.angle_gamma   90.00
#
_symmetry.space_group_name_H-M   'P 1'
#
loop_
_entity.id
_entity.type
_entity.pdbx_description
1 polymer ?
#
loop_
_entity_poly.entity_id
_entity_poly.type
_entity_poly.pdbx_seq_one_letter_code
_entity_poly.pdbx_strand_id
1 'polypeptide(L)'
;KWYNLESLHITNPDPRLALNLFWVAYLPIDTSKTINFFIALLLQLYTSFIGAMAFFIFDSLVAVMIMHICGQLSVLEWELMQLGRSDVKYRFLEFQRNLKVMVQEHERLIR
;
A
#
# COMPACT_ATOMS: atom_id res chain seq x y z
N LYS A 1 14.60 20.83 -4.31
CA LYS A 1 14.24 21.66 -5.48
C LYS A 1 12.72 21.78 -5.49
N TRP A 2 12.19 22.96 -5.20
CA TRP A 2 10.76 23.15 -4.95
C TRP A 2 10.06 23.53 -6.25
N TYR A 3 9.74 22.53 -7.07
CA TYR A 3 9.18 22.73 -8.41
C TYR A 3 7.88 23.58 -8.41
N ASN A 4 7.11 23.58 -7.32
CA ASN A 4 5.90 24.40 -7.15
C ASN A 4 6.17 25.88 -6.81
N LEU A 5 7.35 26.20 -6.28
CA LEU A 5 7.74 27.59 -6.04
C LEU A 5 8.44 28.15 -7.27
N GLU A 6 9.28 27.31 -7.90
CA GLU A 6 9.98 27.54 -9.18
C GLU A 6 9.05 27.90 -10.34
N SER A 7 7.82 27.41 -10.30
CA SER A 7 6.79 27.66 -11.29
C SER A 7 6.26 29.11 -11.26
N LEU A 8 6.12 29.73 -10.07
CA LEU A 8 5.46 31.03 -9.88
C LEU A 8 6.19 32.24 -10.49
N HIS A 9 7.45 32.08 -10.91
CA HIS A 9 8.29 33.16 -11.48
C HIS A 9 8.44 33.07 -13.00
N ILE A 10 7.81 32.08 -13.63
CA ILE A 10 7.87 31.91 -15.08
C ILE A 10 6.93 32.94 -15.73
N THR A 11 7.50 33.93 -16.40
CA THR A 11 6.77 35.06 -17.00
C THR A 11 6.12 34.71 -18.35
N ASN A 12 6.58 33.63 -19.02
CA ASN A 12 6.00 33.10 -20.26
C ASN A 12 6.04 31.56 -20.26
N PRO A 13 5.11 30.90 -19.56
CA PRO A 13 5.06 29.44 -19.53
C PRO A 13 4.54 28.89 -20.86
N ASP A 14 5.12 27.78 -21.31
CA ASP A 14 4.57 27.04 -22.44
C ASP A 14 3.12 26.61 -22.15
N PRO A 15 2.21 26.61 -23.13
CA PRO A 15 0.80 26.21 -22.94
C PRO A 15 0.63 24.73 -22.51
N ARG A 16 1.70 23.95 -22.62
CA ARG A 16 1.81 22.54 -22.20
C ARG A 16 2.24 22.40 -20.73
N LEU A 17 2.76 23.47 -20.13
CA LEU A 17 3.14 23.53 -18.74
C LEU A 17 1.94 23.97 -17.90
N ALA A 18 1.31 22.99 -17.26
CA ALA A 18 0.12 23.17 -16.44
C ALA A 18 0.51 23.71 -15.05
N LEU A 19 0.65 25.02 -14.95
CA LEU A 19 1.08 25.70 -13.72
C LEU A 19 -0.05 25.89 -12.69
N ASN A 20 -1.28 26.09 -13.18
CA ASN A 20 -2.47 26.44 -12.39
C ASN A 20 -3.27 25.22 -11.93
N LEU A 21 -2.68 24.02 -11.98
CA LEU A 21 -3.33 22.79 -11.57
C LEU A 21 -2.90 22.41 -10.14
N PHE A 22 -3.62 21.47 -9.54
CA PHE A 22 -3.37 21.02 -8.17
C PHE A 22 -1.93 20.52 -7.98
N TRP A 23 -1.38 19.86 -9.00
CA TRP A 23 0.05 19.56 -9.12
C TRP A 23 0.64 20.20 -10.37
N VAL A 24 1.82 20.82 -10.23
CA VAL A 24 2.60 21.30 -11.37
C VAL A 24 3.05 20.09 -12.20
N ALA A 25 2.56 20.00 -13.43
CA ALA A 25 2.86 18.89 -14.34
C ALA A 25 3.06 19.39 -15.76
N TYR A 26 3.99 18.75 -16.48
CA TYR A 26 4.14 18.96 -17.92
C TYR A 26 3.22 17.98 -18.65
N LEU A 27 2.17 18.51 -19.29
CA LEU A 27 1.18 17.71 -20.00
C LEU A 27 1.41 17.80 -21.51
N PRO A 28 1.21 16.72 -22.27
CA PRO A 28 1.31 16.78 -23.73
C PRO A 28 0.15 17.54 -24.39
N ILE A 29 -0.82 18.00 -23.59
CA ILE A 29 -2.05 18.66 -24.01
C ILE A 29 -1.96 20.14 -23.64
N ASP A 30 -2.38 21.01 -24.57
CA ASP A 30 -2.53 22.43 -24.31
C ASP A 30 -3.63 22.69 -23.27
N THR A 31 -3.22 23.17 -22.10
CA THR A 31 -4.09 23.47 -20.96
C THR A 31 -4.55 24.92 -20.93
N SER A 32 -4.16 25.73 -21.92
CA SER A 32 -4.72 27.07 -22.12
C SER A 32 -6.20 27.04 -22.50
N LYS A 33 -6.70 25.91 -23.01
CA LYS A 33 -8.13 25.70 -23.30
C LYS A 33 -8.87 25.26 -22.04
N THR A 34 -9.96 25.96 -21.73
CA THR A 34 -10.80 25.72 -20.54
C THR A 34 -11.23 24.26 -20.36
N ILE A 35 -11.64 23.58 -21.44
CA ILE A 35 -12.09 22.18 -21.37
C ILE A 35 -10.93 21.24 -20.97
N ASN A 36 -9.76 21.42 -21.59
CA ASN A 36 -8.58 20.61 -21.31
C ASN A 36 -8.08 20.83 -19.88
N PHE A 37 -8.17 22.06 -19.39
CA PHE A 37 -7.85 22.42 -18.01
C PHE A 37 -8.72 21.63 -17.01
N PHE A 38 -10.04 21.63 -17.19
CA PHE A 38 -10.95 20.89 -16.30
C PHE A 38 -10.69 19.38 -16.33
N ILE A 39 -10.48 18.81 -17.51
CA ILE A 39 -10.17 17.37 -17.64
C ILE A 39 -8.87 17.03 -16.92
N ALA A 40 -7.82 17.83 -17.13
CA ALA A 40 -6.54 17.60 -16.49
C ALA A 40 -6.62 17.75 -14.95
N LEU A 41 -7.39 18.72 -14.46
CA LEU A 41 -7.65 18.88 -13.03
C LEU A 41 -8.39 17.69 -12.44
N LEU A 42 -9.47 17.23 -13.08
CA LEU A 42 -10.22 16.04 -12.65
C LEU A 42 -9.35 14.79 -12.65
N LEU A 43 -8.49 14.63 -13.66
CA LEU A 43 -7.57 13.50 -13.73
C LEU A 43 -6.54 13.54 -12.59
N GLN A 44 -5.99 14.71 -12.26
CA GLN A 44 -5.07 14.85 -11.14
C GLN A 44 -5.74 14.53 -9.80
N LEU A 45 -6.97 15.01 -9.59
CA LEU A 45 -7.73 14.70 -8.37
C LEU A 45 -8.05 13.20 -8.28
N TYR A 46 -8.48 12.60 -9.38
CA TYR A 46 -8.81 11.18 -9.45
C TYR A 46 -7.58 10.30 -9.17
N THR A 47 -6.46 10.59 -9.83
CA THR A 47 -5.21 9.82 -9.63
C THR A 47 -4.67 9.99 -8.22
N SER A 48 -4.71 11.20 -7.66
CA SER A 48 -4.31 11.45 -6.27
C SER A 48 -5.21 10.72 -5.27
N PHE A 49 -6.52 10.70 -5.51
CA PHE A 49 -7.48 10.01 -4.67
C PHE A 49 -7.28 8.49 -4.69
N ILE A 50 -7.11 7.92 -5.89
CA ILE A 50 -6.82 6.49 -6.05
C ILE A 50 -5.49 6.12 -5.39
N GLY A 51 -4.45 6.96 -5.54
CA GLY A 51 -3.18 6.77 -4.85
C GLY A 51 -3.34 6.75 -3.34
N ALA A 52 -4.03 7.75 -2.77
CA ALA A 52 -4.31 7.82 -1.34
C ALA A 52 -5.11 6.60 -0.84
N MET A 53 -6.13 6.17 -1.58
CA MET A 53 -6.90 4.98 -1.25
C MET A 53 -6.06 3.71 -1.31
N ALA A 54 -5.17 3.57 -2.29
CA ALA A 54 -4.31 2.40 -2.39
C ALA A 54 -3.39 2.26 -1.17
N PHE A 55 -2.78 3.37 -0.72
CA PHE A 55 -1.98 3.39 0.51
C PHE A 55 -2.84 3.10 1.75
N PHE A 56 -4.02 3.70 1.84
CA PHE A 56 -4.95 3.44 2.95
C PHE A 56 -5.39 1.97 3.01
N ILE A 57 -5.69 1.35 1.87
CA ILE A 57 -6.03 -0.07 1.78
C ILE A 57 -4.84 -0.93 2.21
N PHE A 58 -3.63 -0.61 1.73
CA PHE A 58 -2.44 -1.34 2.14
C PHE A 58 -2.20 -1.27 3.64
N ASP A 59 -2.25 -0.08 4.23
CA ASP A 59 -2.06 0.14 5.66
C ASP A 59 -3.13 -0.57 6.50
N SER A 60 -4.40 -0.50 6.06
CA SER A 60 -5.50 -1.19 6.75
C SER A 60 -5.41 -2.71 6.65
N LEU A 61 -4.98 -3.26 5.51
CA LEU A 61 -4.70 -4.69 5.37
C LEU A 61 -3.60 -5.13 6.33
N VAL A 62 -2.49 -4.38 6.42
CA VAL A 62 -1.41 -4.66 7.36
C VAL A 62 -1.92 -4.62 8.81
N ALA A 63 -2.68 -3.59 9.18
CA ALA A 63 -3.25 -3.46 10.52
C ALA A 63 -4.18 -4.63 10.87
N VAL A 64 -5.07 -5.03 9.95
CA VAL A 64 -5.99 -6.17 10.13
C VAL A 64 -5.23 -7.50 10.22
N MET A 65 -4.19 -7.70 9.39
CA MET A 65 -3.35 -8.90 9.49
C MET A 65 -2.64 -8.98 10.85
N ILE A 66 -2.08 -7.88 11.35
CA ILE A 66 -1.46 -7.83 12.67
C ILE A 66 -2.49 -8.17 13.75
N MET A 67 -3.67 -7.54 13.73
CA MET A 67 -4.75 -7.83 14.68
C MET A 67 -5.18 -9.30 14.63
N HIS A 68 -5.29 -9.90 13.44
CA HIS A 68 -5.61 -11.32 13.30
C HIS A 68 -4.49 -12.20 13.86
N ILE A 69 -3.23 -11.93 13.56
CA ILE A 69 -2.09 -12.71 14.08
C ILE A 69 -2.04 -12.61 15.60
N CYS A 70 -2.21 -11.41 16.17
CA CYS A 70 -2.29 -11.23 17.62
C CYS A 70 -3.47 -12.00 18.23
N GLY A 71 -4.66 -11.93 17.62
CA GLY A 71 -5.84 -12.66 18.08
C GLY A 71 -5.65 -14.19 18.01
N GLN A 72 -5.12 -14.69 16.89
CA GLN A 72 -4.81 -16.11 16.71
C GLN A 72 -3.75 -16.59 17.72
N LEU A 73 -2.75 -15.75 18.02
CA LEU A 73 -1.74 -16.04 19.04
C LEU A 73 -2.35 -16.09 20.44
N SER A 74 -3.22 -15.15 20.81
CA SER A 74 -3.90 -15.17 22.12
C SER A 74 -4.84 -16.37 22.28
N VAL A 75 -5.55 -16.76 21.22
CA VAL A 75 -6.36 -17.99 21.23
C VAL A 75 -5.47 -19.21 21.35
N LEU A 76 -4.36 -19.27 20.62
CA LEU A 76 -3.38 -20.34 20.74
C LEU A 76 -2.80 -20.42 22.15
N GLU A 77 -2.48 -19.28 22.77
CA GLU A 77 -1.99 -19.21 24.14
C GLU A 77 -3.00 -19.76 25.14
N TRP A 78 -4.27 -19.35 25.04
CA TRP A 78 -5.36 -19.87 25.86
C TRP A 78 -5.53 -21.39 25.73
N GLU A 79 -5.58 -21.88 24.48
CA GLU A 79 -5.63 -23.30 24.16
C GLU A 79 -4.42 -24.07 24.72
N LEU A 80 -3.22 -23.49 24.63
CA LEU A 80 -2.00 -24.07 25.19
C LEU A 80 -2.03 -24.15 26.72
N MET A 81 -2.55 -23.12 27.41
CA MET A 81 -2.74 -23.17 28.87
C MET A 81 -3.73 -24.25 29.28
N GLN A 82 -4.80 -24.44 28.49
CA GLN A 82 -5.81 -25.45 28.75
C GLN A 82 -5.31 -26.89 28.45
N LEU A 83 -4.50 -27.05 27.41
CA LEU A 83 -3.93 -28.33 26.96
C LEU A 83 -2.62 -28.72 27.66
N GLY A 84 -1.95 -27.78 28.34
CA GLY A 84 -0.71 -27.97 29.10
C GLY A 84 -0.81 -28.99 30.24
N ARG A 85 -2.01 -29.57 30.44
CA ARG A 85 -2.22 -30.73 31.30
C ARG A 85 -1.72 -32.05 30.68
N SER A 86 -1.70 -32.21 29.34
CA SER A 86 -1.22 -33.45 28.69
C SER A 86 -0.79 -33.36 27.20
N ASP A 87 -1.28 -32.38 26.41
CA ASP A 87 -1.39 -32.52 24.94
C ASP A 87 -0.46 -31.59 24.11
N VAL A 88 0.14 -30.58 24.75
CA VAL A 88 0.91 -29.50 24.10
C VAL A 88 2.12 -29.99 23.29
N LYS A 89 2.76 -31.07 23.72
CA LYS A 89 3.97 -31.60 23.06
C LYS A 89 3.66 -32.10 21.64
N TYR A 90 2.51 -32.73 21.43
CA TYR A 90 2.13 -33.29 20.13
C TYR A 90 1.78 -32.19 19.12
N ARG A 91 0.97 -31.20 19.53
CA ARG A 91 0.59 -30.07 18.65
C ARG A 91 1.76 -29.18 18.24
N PHE A 92 2.72 -28.93 19.13
CA PHE A 92 3.91 -28.13 18.78
C PHE A 92 4.82 -28.86 17.78
N LEU A 93 4.97 -30.19 17.94
CA LEU A 93 5.69 -31.03 16.99
C LEU A 93 5.03 -31.05 15.60
N GLU A 94 3.70 -31.05 15.55
CA GLU A 94 2.95 -30.99 14.29
C GLU A 94 3.07 -29.62 13.60
N PHE A 95 2.98 -28.53 14.36
CA PHE A 95 3.20 -27.18 13.84
C PHE A 95 4.62 -27.01 13.27
N GLN A 96 5.64 -27.44 14.01
CA GLN A 96 7.03 -27.46 13.54
C GLN A 96 7.20 -28.28 12.26
N ARG A 97 6.50 -29.42 12.15
CA ARG A 97 6.53 -30.27 10.96
C ARG A 97 5.92 -29.57 9.74
N ASN A 98 4.79 -28.91 9.90
CA ASN A 98 4.12 -28.18 8.82
C ASN A 98 4.95 -26.97 8.36
N LEU A 99 5.56 -26.25 9.30
CA LEU A 99 6.48 -25.15 9.00
C LEU A 99 7.70 -25.63 8.23
N LYS A 100 8.27 -26.77 8.63
CA LYS A 100 9.40 -27.38 7.91
C LYS A 100 9.02 -27.78 6.48
N VAL A 101 7.83 -28.35 6.26
CA VAL A 101 7.34 -28.72 4.93
C VAL A 101 7.15 -27.47 4.06
N MET A 102 6.53 -26.40 4.60
CA MET A 102 6.38 -25.15 3.85
C MET A 102 7.72 -24.51 3.49
N VAL A 103 8.68 -24.49 4.42
CA VAL A 103 10.02 -23.93 4.17
C VAL A 103 10.76 -24.76 3.12
N GLN A 104 10.68 -26.08 3.17
CA GLN A 104 11.30 -26.97 2.18
C GLN A 104 10.67 -26.82 0.79
N GLU A 105 9.36 -26.63 0.72
CA GLU A 105 8.68 -26.38 -0.55
C GLU A 105 9.07 -25.02 -1.14
N HIS A 106 9.15 -23.98 -0.30
CA HIS A 106 9.67 -22.68 -0.71
C HIS A 106 11.12 -22.74 -1.20
N GLU A 107 11.99 -23.49 -0.52
CA GLU A 107 13.39 -23.69 -0.92
C GLU A 107 13.49 -24.44 -2.26
N ARG A 108 12.62 -25.44 -2.47
CA ARG A 108 12.55 -26.21 -3.72
C ARG A 108 12.04 -25.37 -4.91
N LEU A 109 11.11 -24.44 -4.68
CA LEU A 109 10.57 -23.55 -5.71
C LEU A 109 11.54 -22.42 -6.09
N ILE A 110 12.52 -22.11 -5.23
CA ILE A 110 13.54 -21.08 -5.46
C ILE A 110 14.76 -21.64 -6.22
N ARG A 111 14.94 -22.96 -6.27
CA ARG A 111 16.03 -23.64 -7.00
C ARG A 111 15.59 -24.11 -8.39
#